data_AF-A0A1D3TWQ1-F1
#
_entry.id   AF-A0A1D3TWQ1-F1
#
_cell.length_a   1.000
_cell.length_b   1.000
_cell.length_c   1.000
_cell.angle_alpha   90.00
_cell.angle_beta   90.00
_cell.angle_gamma   90.00
#
_symmetry.space_group_name_H-M   'P 1'
#
loop_
_entity.id
_entity.type
_entity.pdbx_description
1 polymer ?
#
loop_
_entity_poly.entity_id
_entity_poly.type
_entity_poly.pdbx_seq_one_letter_code
_entity_poly.pdbx_strand_id
1 'polypeptide(L)'
;MDKLVRRGNATKIGKIFLSSFLCLIFLSLSGCVRSSGDYLTDEQITEQVSNELMEALVIEDLQAVKALLCPYFQETHSELDKEISGIFDFMDGDIISYDEPDGALSGGATTDWEWVEKSAIPEIVNIKTTGGKKYTISYMYYFINKENPELLGIAYINVVLNNDKDDTPIIQYIIDAEESGD
;
A
#
# COMPACT_ATOMS: atom_id res chain seq x y z
N MET A 1 10.79 50.88 34.96
CA MET A 1 12.11 50.83 34.32
C MET A 1 12.92 49.71 34.96
N ASP A 2 12.48 48.47 34.82
CA ASP A 2 12.57 47.63 33.60
C ASP A 2 13.95 47.00 33.47
N LYS A 3 14.02 45.73 33.92
CA LYS A 3 14.74 44.62 33.28
C LYS A 3 14.49 43.38 34.16
N LEU A 4 13.31 42.76 34.00
CA LEU A 4 13.13 41.57 33.15
C LEU A 4 13.90 40.38 33.75
N VAL A 5 13.28 39.50 34.56
CA VAL A 5 12.29 38.50 34.11
C VAL A 5 12.59 38.00 32.69
N ARG A 6 13.82 37.53 32.42
CA ARG A 6 14.18 36.95 31.11
C ARG A 6 15.28 35.87 31.18
N ARG A 7 15.35 35.09 32.28
CA ARG A 7 16.39 34.03 32.40
C ARG A 7 15.88 32.59 32.48
N GLY A 8 14.56 32.36 32.35
CA GLY A 8 13.96 31.02 32.41
C GLY A 8 13.58 30.36 31.08
N ASN A 9 13.53 31.10 29.96
CA ASN A 9 12.87 30.60 28.73
C ASN A 9 13.83 30.20 27.61
N ALA A 10 15.09 30.66 27.63
CA ALA A 10 16.04 30.37 26.55
C ALA A 10 16.42 28.89 26.45
N THR A 11 16.46 28.17 27.58
CA THR A 11 16.88 26.75 27.63
C THR A 11 15.77 25.76 27.26
N LYS A 12 14.48 26.13 27.42
CA LYS A 12 13.34 25.29 27.02
C LYS A 12 13.07 25.38 25.51
N ILE A 13 13.20 26.57 24.93
CA ILE A 13 12.96 26.79 23.49
C ILE A 13 14.01 26.05 22.64
N GLY A 14 15.27 26.01 23.10
CA GLY A 14 16.32 25.24 22.43
C GLY A 14 16.08 23.73 22.41
N LYS A 15 15.45 23.15 23.44
CA LYS A 15 15.11 21.71 23.49
C LYS A 15 13.92 21.36 22.59
N ILE A 16 12.93 22.24 22.48
CA ILE A 16 11.76 22.04 21.61
C ILE A 16 12.18 22.15 20.13
N PHE A 17 13.06 23.08 19.79
CA PHE A 17 13.60 23.19 18.43
C PHE A 17 14.50 22.00 18.05
N LEU A 18 15.32 21.50 18.98
CA LEU A 18 16.17 20.33 18.72
C LEU A 18 15.36 19.03 18.58
N SER A 19 14.23 18.92 19.30
CA SER A 19 13.31 17.79 19.21
C SER A 19 12.51 17.77 17.90
N SER A 20 12.13 18.94 17.39
CA SER A 20 11.35 19.08 16.14
C SER A 20 12.20 18.78 14.89
N PHE A 21 13.49 19.16 14.91
CA PHE A 21 14.41 18.87 13.81
C PHE A 21 14.78 17.38 13.71
N LEU A 22 14.69 16.62 14.81
CA LEU A 22 14.99 15.19 14.84
C LEU A 22 13.88 14.35 14.19
N CYS A 23 12.61 14.75 14.31
CA CYS A 23 11.49 14.07 13.64
C CYS A 23 11.52 14.24 12.11
N LEU A 24 12.03 15.37 11.62
CA LEU A 24 12.14 15.62 10.17
C LEU A 24 13.21 14.75 9.49
N ILE A 25 14.20 14.26 10.24
CA ILE A 25 15.24 13.38 9.70
C ILE A 25 14.70 11.95 9.51
N PHE A 26 13.79 11.48 10.37
CA PHE A 26 13.16 10.16 10.21
C PHE A 26 12.17 10.09 9.03
N LEU A 27 11.57 11.22 8.63
CA LEU A 27 10.73 11.32 7.42
C LEU A 27 11.54 11.34 6.11
N SER A 28 12.88 11.33 6.16
CA SER A 28 13.74 11.43 4.97
C SER A 28 14.50 10.15 4.60
N LEU A 29 14.21 9.02 5.27
CA LEU A 29 14.85 7.73 5.01
C LEU A 29 13.97 6.67 4.34
N SER A 30 12.89 7.08 3.67
CA SER A 30 12.29 6.33 2.55
C SER A 30 12.74 6.90 1.20
N GLY A 31 13.86 7.62 1.17
CA GLY A 31 14.54 7.96 -0.07
C GLY A 31 15.26 6.72 -0.58
N CYS A 32 14.55 5.84 -1.30
CA CYS A 32 15.20 4.82 -2.11
C CYS A 32 16.23 5.53 -3.01
N VAL A 33 17.52 5.33 -2.72
CA VAL A 33 18.60 5.68 -3.63
C VAL A 33 18.45 4.76 -4.82
N ARG A 34 17.66 5.18 -5.82
CA ARG A 34 17.47 4.47 -7.07
C ARG A 34 18.73 4.72 -7.90
N SER A 35 19.70 3.82 -7.75
CA SER A 35 20.87 3.74 -8.63
C SER A 35 20.37 3.64 -10.06
N SER A 36 20.86 4.53 -10.92
CA SER A 36 20.47 4.62 -12.32
C SER A 36 21.09 3.43 -13.06
N GLY A 37 20.33 2.33 -13.22
CA GLY A 37 20.75 1.19 -14.03
C GLY A 37 20.13 -0.17 -13.68
N ASP A 38 19.53 -0.34 -12.50
CA ASP A 38 18.94 -1.63 -12.12
C ASP A 38 17.49 -1.72 -12.62
N TYR A 39 17.29 -2.44 -13.71
CA TYR A 39 15.96 -2.87 -14.12
C TYR A 39 15.47 -3.91 -13.10
N LEU A 40 14.47 -3.54 -12.29
CA LEU A 40 13.80 -4.49 -11.42
C LEU A 40 13.04 -5.52 -12.27
N THR A 41 13.11 -6.77 -11.85
CA THR A 41 12.23 -7.82 -12.38
C THR A 41 10.79 -7.59 -11.91
N ASP A 42 9.81 -8.18 -12.59
CA ASP A 42 8.41 -8.08 -12.18
C ASP A 42 8.18 -8.62 -10.76
N GLU A 43 8.91 -9.68 -10.40
CA GLU A 43 8.93 -10.29 -9.07
C GLU A 43 9.40 -9.27 -8.02
N GLN A 44 10.52 -8.59 -8.27
CA GLN A 44 11.03 -7.55 -7.36
C GLN A 44 10.11 -6.33 -7.27
N ILE A 45 9.44 -5.96 -8.36
CA ILE A 45 8.46 -4.87 -8.34
C ILE A 45 7.26 -5.26 -7.47
N THR A 46 6.73 -6.46 -7.64
CA THR A 46 5.57 -6.93 -6.87
C THR A 46 5.91 -7.19 -5.42
N GLU A 47 7.11 -7.66 -5.11
CA GLU A 47 7.65 -7.73 -3.74
C GLU A 47 7.68 -6.33 -3.11
N GLN A 48 8.25 -5.33 -3.81
CA GLN A 48 8.30 -3.95 -3.31
C GLN A 48 6.89 -3.39 -3.06
N VAL A 49 5.97 -3.55 -4.03
CA VAL A 49 4.59 -3.05 -3.93
C VAL A 49 3.81 -3.78 -2.83
N SER A 50 4.02 -5.09 -2.65
CA SER A 50 3.37 -5.85 -1.57
C SER A 50 3.81 -5.36 -0.19
N ASN A 51 5.10 -5.08 -0.03
CA ASN A 51 5.62 -4.51 1.22
C ASN A 51 5.04 -3.11 1.47
N GLU A 52 5.04 -2.21 0.48
CA GLU A 52 4.46 -0.87 0.61
C GLU A 52 2.96 -0.92 0.93
N LEU A 53 2.21 -1.84 0.29
CA LEU A 53 0.79 -2.05 0.57
C LEU A 53 0.58 -2.53 2.01
N MET A 54 1.34 -3.53 2.47
CA MET A 54 1.23 -4.02 3.84
C MET A 54 1.63 -2.98 4.88
N GLU A 55 2.67 -2.19 4.63
CA GLU A 55 3.04 -1.07 5.51
C GLU A 55 1.88 -0.08 5.65
N ALA A 56 1.27 0.32 4.53
CA ALA A 56 0.13 1.23 4.53
C ALA A 56 -1.09 0.65 5.27
N LEU A 57 -1.40 -0.63 5.05
CA LEU A 57 -2.52 -1.31 5.70
C LEU A 57 -2.29 -1.48 7.21
N VAL A 58 -1.06 -1.79 7.65
CA VAL A 58 -0.72 -1.98 9.07
C VAL A 58 -0.92 -0.69 9.88
N ILE A 59 -0.65 0.47 9.28
CA ILE A 59 -0.85 1.77 9.95
C ILE A 59 -2.16 2.46 9.57
N GLU A 60 -3.02 1.79 8.80
CA GLU A 60 -4.29 2.29 8.26
C GLU A 60 -4.13 3.64 7.50
N ASP A 61 -3.04 3.80 6.74
CA ASP A 61 -2.77 5.02 5.95
C ASP A 61 -3.50 4.97 4.61
N LEU A 62 -4.70 5.55 4.61
CA LEU A 62 -5.54 5.70 3.43
C LEU A 62 -4.81 6.33 2.24
N GLN A 63 -4.01 7.37 2.48
CA GLN A 63 -3.34 8.10 1.39
C GLN A 63 -2.20 7.27 0.80
N ALA A 64 -1.49 6.50 1.63
CA ALA A 64 -0.47 5.58 1.16
C ALA A 64 -1.08 4.44 0.32
N VAL A 65 -2.19 3.83 0.76
CA VAL A 65 -2.92 2.83 -0.05
C VAL A 65 -3.36 3.44 -1.39
N LYS A 66 -3.98 4.63 -1.34
CA LYS A 66 -4.47 5.33 -2.53
C LYS A 66 -3.35 5.64 -3.53
N ALA A 67 -2.16 5.99 -3.06
CA ALA A 67 -1.02 6.31 -3.92
C ALA A 67 -0.47 5.11 -4.69
N LEU A 68 -0.73 3.87 -4.24
CA LEU A 68 -0.34 2.63 -4.92
C LEU A 68 -1.32 2.22 -6.03
N LEU A 69 -2.55 2.75 -5.99
CA LEU A 69 -3.58 2.46 -6.97
C LEU A 69 -3.29 3.12 -8.31
N CYS A 70 -3.80 2.51 -9.38
CA CYS A 70 -3.67 3.04 -10.73
C CYS A 70 -4.31 4.44 -10.86
N PRO A 71 -3.87 5.26 -11.83
CA PRO A 71 -4.45 6.58 -12.07
C PRO A 71 -5.97 6.57 -12.26
N TYR A 72 -6.51 5.53 -12.91
CA TYR A 72 -7.96 5.42 -13.12
C TYR A 72 -8.76 5.47 -11.82
N PHE A 73 -8.37 4.68 -10.82
CA PHE A 73 -8.97 4.72 -9.47
C PHE A 73 -8.97 6.15 -8.94
N GLN A 74 -7.81 6.80 -8.96
CA GLN A 74 -7.60 8.11 -8.33
C GLN A 74 -8.40 9.23 -9.02
N GLU A 75 -8.65 9.12 -10.33
CA GLU A 75 -9.29 10.14 -11.14
C GLU A 75 -10.81 9.96 -11.29
N THR A 76 -11.29 8.72 -11.26
CA THR A 76 -12.68 8.41 -11.65
C THR A 76 -13.57 7.94 -10.51
N HIS A 77 -13.01 7.36 -9.43
CA HIS A 77 -13.81 6.89 -8.29
C HIS A 77 -14.06 8.00 -7.27
N SER A 78 -15.26 8.57 -7.28
CA SER A 78 -15.66 9.58 -6.29
C SER A 78 -15.69 9.04 -4.85
N GLU A 79 -15.93 7.73 -4.68
CA GLU A 79 -16.04 7.07 -3.37
C GLU A 79 -14.75 6.33 -2.97
N LEU A 80 -13.64 6.51 -3.69
CA LEU A 80 -12.41 5.73 -3.47
C LEU A 80 -11.91 5.77 -2.03
N ASP A 81 -11.93 6.94 -1.38
CA ASP A 81 -11.48 7.08 0.00
C ASP A 81 -12.35 6.24 0.95
N LYS A 82 -13.65 6.11 0.66
CA LYS A 82 -14.59 5.29 1.42
C LYS A 82 -14.39 3.80 1.13
N GLU A 83 -14.10 3.43 -0.12
CA GLU A 83 -13.76 2.06 -0.51
C GLU A 83 -12.47 1.59 0.19
N ILE A 84 -11.44 2.42 0.21
CA ILE A 84 -10.20 2.13 0.95
C ILE A 84 -10.47 2.06 2.46
N SER A 85 -11.24 3.00 3.02
CA SER A 85 -11.63 2.93 4.44
C SER A 85 -12.40 1.65 4.76
N GLY A 86 -13.20 1.16 3.81
CA GLY A 86 -13.92 -0.11 3.93
C GLY A 86 -13.01 -1.33 4.05
N ILE A 87 -11.79 -1.28 3.51
CA ILE A 87 -10.77 -2.31 3.76
C ILE A 87 -10.40 -2.34 5.24
N PHE A 88 -10.14 -1.18 5.85
CA PHE A 88 -9.78 -1.10 7.27
C PHE A 88 -10.93 -1.58 8.15
N ASP A 89 -12.15 -1.13 7.88
CA ASP A 89 -13.35 -1.54 8.62
C ASP A 89 -13.67 -3.04 8.48
N PHE A 90 -13.26 -3.68 7.36
CA PHE A 90 -13.44 -5.11 7.13
C PHE A 90 -12.48 -5.98 7.95
N MET A 91 -11.30 -5.44 8.30
CA MET A 91 -10.30 -6.11 9.11
C MET A 91 -10.69 -6.02 10.60
N ASP A 92 -10.75 -7.16 11.29
CA ASP A 92 -11.16 -7.23 12.70
C ASP A 92 -9.99 -6.81 13.62
N GLY A 93 -9.77 -5.50 13.70
CA GLY A 93 -8.70 -4.84 14.47
C GLY A 93 -7.32 -4.86 13.79
N ASP A 94 -6.33 -4.31 14.50
CA ASP A 94 -4.98 -4.09 13.95
C ASP A 94 -4.30 -5.37 13.44
N ILE A 95 -3.58 -5.27 12.33
CA ILE A 95 -2.72 -6.34 11.80
C ILE A 95 -1.51 -6.52 12.73
N ILE A 96 -1.29 -7.76 13.18
CA ILE A 96 -0.19 -8.10 14.10
C ILE A 96 0.91 -8.97 13.48
N SER A 97 0.60 -9.69 12.41
CA SER A 97 1.56 -10.53 11.68
C SER A 97 1.01 -10.92 10.33
N TYR A 98 1.90 -11.18 9.38
CA TYR A 98 1.64 -11.75 8.07
C TYR A 98 2.91 -12.48 7.60
N ASP A 99 2.80 -13.35 6.61
CA ASP A 99 3.99 -13.94 5.98
C ASP A 99 4.68 -12.88 5.13
N GLU A 100 6.02 -12.90 5.10
CA GLU A 100 6.82 -11.96 4.31
C GLU A 100 6.34 -11.99 2.85
N PRO A 101 5.97 -10.84 2.25
CA PRO A 101 5.48 -10.85 0.89
C PRO A 101 6.55 -11.31 -0.08
N ASP A 102 6.24 -12.37 -0.82
CA ASP A 102 7.06 -12.84 -1.93
C ASP A 102 6.66 -12.10 -3.22
N GLY A 103 7.61 -11.93 -4.13
CA GLY A 103 7.32 -11.42 -5.46
C GLY A 103 6.47 -12.39 -6.29
N ALA A 104 5.63 -11.86 -7.17
CA ALA A 104 4.84 -12.65 -8.10
C ALA A 104 5.41 -12.57 -9.52
N LEU A 105 5.40 -13.71 -10.20
CA LEU A 105 5.66 -13.75 -11.64
C LEU A 105 4.49 -13.13 -12.40
N SER A 106 4.81 -12.48 -13.51
CA SER A 106 3.83 -11.87 -14.39
C SER A 106 3.40 -12.81 -15.53
N GLY A 107 2.16 -12.62 -15.97
CA GLY A 107 1.60 -13.20 -17.20
C GLY A 107 1.01 -12.10 -18.08
N GLY A 108 0.35 -12.49 -19.17
CA GLY A 108 -0.37 -11.54 -20.04
C GLY A 108 -0.39 -11.98 -21.50
N ALA A 109 -0.54 -11.00 -22.39
CA ALA A 109 -0.72 -11.21 -23.82
C ALA A 109 0.39 -10.53 -24.64
N THR A 110 0.76 -11.17 -25.75
CA THR A 110 1.71 -10.64 -26.73
C THR A 110 1.12 -10.62 -28.14
N THR A 111 1.42 -9.58 -28.90
CA THR A 111 1.14 -9.48 -30.35
C THR A 111 2.44 -9.20 -31.07
N ASP A 112 2.73 -9.94 -32.14
CA ASP A 112 3.97 -9.79 -32.92
C ASP A 112 5.25 -9.81 -32.06
N TRP A 113 5.28 -10.67 -31.04
CA TRP A 113 6.39 -10.82 -30.06
C TRP A 113 6.60 -9.64 -29.12
N GLU A 114 5.65 -8.71 -29.07
CA GLU A 114 5.65 -7.58 -28.14
C GLU A 114 4.53 -7.75 -27.11
N TRP A 115 4.81 -7.45 -25.83
CA TRP A 115 3.78 -7.40 -24.80
C TRP A 115 2.75 -6.32 -25.14
N VAL A 116 1.48 -6.70 -25.13
CA VAL A 116 0.34 -5.78 -25.21
C VAL A 116 -0.35 -5.63 -23.86
N GLU A 117 -0.23 -6.65 -23.02
CA GLU A 117 -0.68 -6.66 -21.64
C GLU A 117 0.28 -7.51 -20.82
N LYS A 118 0.65 -7.04 -19.64
CA LYS A 118 1.50 -7.77 -18.70
C LYS A 118 1.08 -7.41 -17.28
N SER A 119 0.69 -8.41 -16.50
CA SER A 119 0.15 -8.24 -15.15
C SER A 119 0.60 -9.35 -14.21
N ALA A 120 0.48 -9.11 -12.91
CA ALA A 120 0.67 -10.12 -11.87
C ALA A 120 -0.48 -10.05 -10.86
N ILE A 121 -0.71 -11.17 -10.16
CA ILE A 121 -1.66 -11.25 -9.04
C ILE A 121 -0.91 -11.77 -7.80
N PRO A 122 -0.20 -10.91 -7.06
CA PRO A 122 0.45 -11.31 -5.82
C PRO A 122 -0.57 -11.63 -4.73
N GLU A 123 -0.21 -12.55 -3.84
CA GLU A 123 -1.00 -12.93 -2.66
C GLU A 123 -0.17 -12.78 -1.39
N ILE A 124 -0.74 -12.13 -0.38
CA ILE A 124 -0.17 -11.99 0.96
C ILE A 124 -1.07 -12.80 1.90
N VAL A 125 -0.49 -13.83 2.52
CA VAL A 125 -1.22 -14.85 3.28
C VAL A 125 -0.89 -14.78 4.77
N ASN A 126 -1.65 -15.55 5.56
CA ASN A 126 -1.43 -15.68 7.00
C ASN A 126 -1.49 -14.34 7.77
N ILE A 127 -2.21 -13.35 7.22
CA ILE A 127 -2.44 -12.07 7.89
C ILE A 127 -3.32 -12.33 9.11
N LYS A 128 -2.87 -11.93 10.29
CA LYS A 128 -3.59 -12.09 11.56
C LYS A 128 -3.83 -10.74 12.18
N THR A 129 -5.02 -10.59 12.78
CA THR A 129 -5.41 -9.37 13.47
C THR A 129 -5.54 -9.56 14.98
N THR A 130 -5.61 -8.46 15.72
CA THR A 130 -5.88 -8.46 17.16
C THR A 130 -7.25 -9.05 17.53
N GLY A 131 -8.24 -8.98 16.64
CA GLY A 131 -9.53 -9.66 16.76
C GLY A 131 -9.45 -11.20 16.63
N GLY A 132 -8.28 -11.73 16.29
CA GLY A 132 -8.02 -13.16 16.19
C GLY A 132 -8.54 -13.78 14.89
N LYS A 133 -8.72 -12.97 13.85
CA LYS A 133 -9.11 -13.41 12.51
C LYS A 133 -7.90 -13.58 11.60
N LYS A 134 -8.06 -14.44 10.60
CA LYS A 134 -7.06 -14.70 9.57
C LYS A 134 -7.55 -14.23 8.20
N TYR A 135 -6.69 -13.54 7.46
CA TYR A 135 -6.99 -12.97 6.15
C TYR A 135 -5.94 -13.35 5.09
N THR A 136 -6.36 -13.24 3.83
CA THR A 136 -5.51 -13.20 2.64
C THR A 136 -5.81 -11.92 1.90
N ILE A 137 -4.78 -11.24 1.41
CA ILE A 137 -4.92 -10.11 0.49
C ILE A 137 -4.34 -10.51 -0.85
N SER A 138 -5.08 -10.26 -1.93
CA SER A 138 -4.58 -10.38 -3.30
C SER A 138 -4.84 -9.09 -4.04
N TYR A 139 -3.99 -8.74 -4.99
CA TYR A 139 -4.16 -7.54 -5.80
C TYR A 139 -3.73 -7.78 -7.23
N MET A 140 -4.31 -7.07 -8.19
CA MET A 140 -3.86 -7.11 -9.59
C MET A 140 -2.96 -5.91 -9.87
N TYR A 141 -1.77 -6.18 -10.42
CA TYR A 141 -0.84 -5.13 -10.83
C TYR A 141 -0.57 -5.20 -12.33
N TYR A 142 -0.88 -4.13 -13.06
CA TYR A 142 -0.53 -4.02 -14.48
C TYR A 142 0.83 -3.33 -14.66
N PHE A 143 1.77 -4.06 -15.28
CA PHE A 143 3.06 -3.52 -15.75
C PHE A 143 2.93 -2.89 -17.14
N ILE A 144 2.09 -3.50 -17.97
CA ILE A 144 1.80 -3.08 -19.34
C ILE A 144 0.31 -3.30 -19.56
N ASN A 145 -0.39 -2.30 -20.09
CA ASN A 145 -1.72 -2.45 -20.64
C ASN A 145 -1.86 -1.42 -21.77
N LYS A 146 -1.77 -1.88 -23.02
CA LYS A 146 -1.82 -0.99 -24.19
C LYS A 146 -3.24 -0.51 -24.51
N GLU A 147 -4.25 -1.28 -24.11
CA GLU A 147 -5.64 -0.92 -24.32
C GLU A 147 -6.08 0.15 -23.31
N ASN A 148 -5.74 -0.05 -22.03
CA ASN A 148 -6.11 0.81 -20.91
C ASN A 148 -4.86 1.22 -20.11
N PRO A 149 -4.02 2.15 -20.63
CA PRO A 149 -2.78 2.57 -19.96
C PRO A 149 -2.98 3.28 -18.62
N GLU A 150 -4.18 3.76 -18.34
CA GLU A 150 -4.59 4.34 -17.06
C GLU A 150 -4.76 3.30 -15.93
N LEU A 151 -4.78 2.00 -16.27
CA LEU A 151 -4.81 0.91 -15.30
C LEU A 151 -3.42 0.45 -14.83
N LEU A 152 -2.33 1.06 -15.33
CA LEU A 152 -0.98 0.75 -14.86
C LEU A 152 -0.83 1.01 -13.35
N GLY A 153 -0.30 0.04 -12.61
CA GLY A 153 -0.30 0.02 -11.14
C GLY A 153 -1.32 -0.98 -10.57
N ILE A 154 -1.72 -0.81 -9.30
CA ILE A 154 -2.75 -1.66 -8.68
C ILE A 154 -4.13 -1.26 -9.22
N ALA A 155 -4.78 -2.17 -9.94
CA ALA A 155 -6.12 -1.97 -10.50
C ALA A 155 -7.22 -2.74 -9.74
N TYR A 156 -6.84 -3.56 -8.75
CA TYR A 156 -7.75 -4.40 -7.98
C TYR A 156 -7.12 -4.75 -6.64
N ILE A 157 -7.89 -4.72 -5.55
CA ILE A 157 -7.52 -5.29 -4.25
C ILE A 157 -8.68 -6.14 -3.73
N ASN A 158 -8.37 -7.34 -3.27
CA ASN A 158 -9.31 -8.26 -2.65
C ASN A 158 -8.79 -8.73 -1.29
N VAL A 159 -9.60 -8.50 -0.27
CA VAL A 159 -9.33 -8.89 1.11
C VAL A 159 -10.30 -9.99 1.49
N VAL A 160 -9.78 -11.17 1.79
CA VAL A 160 -10.57 -12.36 2.08
C VAL A 160 -10.41 -12.73 3.55
N LEU A 161 -11.53 -12.82 4.26
CA LEU A 161 -11.58 -13.46 5.58
C LEU A 161 -11.56 -14.98 5.38
N ASN A 162 -10.60 -15.65 6.00
CA ASN A 162 -10.41 -17.09 5.89
C ASN A 162 -10.91 -17.83 7.14
N ASN A 163 -11.24 -19.10 6.95
CA ASN A 163 -11.45 -20.03 8.04
C ASN A 163 -10.10 -20.44 8.65
N ASP A 164 -9.92 -20.18 9.94
CA ASP A 164 -8.66 -20.46 10.65
C ASP A 164 -8.19 -21.92 10.57
N LYS A 165 -9.07 -22.89 10.27
CA LYS A 165 -8.74 -24.32 10.27
C LYS A 165 -8.20 -24.84 8.95
N ASP A 166 -8.70 -24.33 7.84
CA ASP A 166 -8.49 -24.89 6.50
C ASP A 166 -8.27 -23.84 5.41
N ASP A 167 -8.17 -22.57 5.80
CA ASP A 167 -7.92 -21.43 4.91
C ASP A 167 -8.96 -21.25 3.80
N THR A 168 -10.15 -21.83 3.98
CA THR A 168 -11.25 -21.62 3.05
C THR A 168 -11.79 -20.19 3.16
N PRO A 169 -12.05 -19.50 2.02
CA PRO A 169 -12.69 -18.18 2.03
C PRO A 169 -14.07 -18.22 2.69
N ILE A 170 -14.33 -17.26 3.59
CA ILE A 170 -15.64 -17.06 4.22
C ILE A 170 -16.39 -15.91 3.55
N ILE A 171 -15.75 -14.75 3.47
CA ILE A 171 -16.28 -13.54 2.86
C ILE A 171 -15.13 -12.68 2.35
N GLN A 172 -15.41 -11.84 1.36
CA GLN A 172 -14.43 -11.00 0.70
C GLN A 172 -14.91 -9.55 0.62
N TYR A 173 -13.95 -8.62 0.63
CA TYR A 173 -14.13 -7.22 0.33
C TYR A 173 -13.25 -6.86 -0.86
N ILE A 174 -13.84 -6.26 -1.90
CA ILE A 174 -13.18 -5.97 -3.17
C ILE A 174 -13.29 -4.49 -3.48
N ILE A 175 -12.18 -3.94 -3.96
CA ILE A 175 -12.16 -2.70 -4.73
C ILE A 175 -11.58 -3.03 -6.11
N ASP A 176 -12.24 -2.59 -7.16
CA ASP A 176 -11.91 -2.94 -8.54
C ASP A 176 -12.10 -1.71 -9.43
N ALA A 177 -11.07 -1.38 -10.20
CA ALA A 177 -11.09 -0.27 -11.15
C ALA A 177 -11.95 -0.58 -12.39
N GLU A 178 -12.15 -1.85 -12.73
CA GLU A 178 -12.90 -2.24 -13.93
C GLU A 178 -14.41 -2.37 -13.68
N GLU A 179 -14.86 -2.62 -12.45
CA GLU A 179 -16.29 -2.80 -12.10
C GLU A 179 -17.01 -1.53 -11.60
N SER A 180 -16.28 -0.45 -11.40
CA SER A 180 -16.71 0.78 -10.72
C SER A 180 -17.18 1.92 -11.61
N GLY A 181 -17.14 1.73 -12.93
CA GLY A 181 -17.62 2.69 -13.91
C GLY A 181 -19.15 2.69 -14.02
N ASP A 182 -19.83 3.39 -13.11
CA ASP A 182 -21.25 3.77 -13.23
C ASP A 182 -21.43 5.20 -13.81
#